data_AF-A0A251TWJ3-F1
#
_entry.id   AF-A0A251TWJ3-F1
#
_cell.length_a   1.000
_cell.length_b   1.000
_cell.length_c   1.000
_cell.angle_alpha   90.00
_cell.angle_beta   90.00
_cell.angle_gamma   90.00
#
_symmetry.space_group_name_H-M   'P 1'
#
loop_
_entity.id
_entity.type
_entity.pdbx_description
1 polymer ?
#
loop_
_entity_poly.entity_id
_entity_poly.type
_entity_poly.pdbx_seq_one_letter_code
_entity_poly.pdbx_strand_id
1 'polypeptide(L)' 'MKTYTCYYLDSIRNGTINPMLRQIIDAAMALHAIQNVNWVKAKCPYQTGGTECGYYVLKFMKEVVEEGIEILANDNAL' A
#
# COMPACT_ATOMS: atom_id res chain seq x y z
N MET A 1 -8.10 -19.46 -10.44
CA MET A 1 -8.65 -18.54 -9.43
C MET A 1 -7.89 -17.22 -9.56
N LYS A 2 -8.56 -16.06 -9.60
CA LYS A 2 -7.87 -14.77 -9.76
C LYS A 2 -7.25 -14.36 -8.41
N THR A 3 -5.97 -14.02 -8.43
CA THR A 3 -5.25 -13.46 -7.28
C THR A 3 -5.21 -11.94 -7.42
N TYR A 4 -5.47 -11.23 -6.32
CA TYR A 4 -5.38 -9.79 -6.25
C TYR A 4 -4.20 -9.40 -5.38
N THR A 5 -3.47 -8.36 -5.78
CA THR A 5 -2.38 -7.81 -4.95
C THR A 5 -2.89 -6.57 -4.23
N CYS A 6 -2.72 -6.52 -2.92
CA CYS A 6 -2.99 -5.33 -2.11
C CYS A 6 -1.65 -4.74 -1.68
N TYR A 7 -1.35 -3.52 -2.16
CA TYR A 7 -0.16 -2.78 -1.75
C TYR A 7 -0.46 -1.95 -0.51
N TYR A 8 0.26 -2.21 0.58
CA TYR A 8 0.18 -1.46 1.82
C TYR A 8 1.27 -0.39 1.86
N LEU A 9 0.84 0.87 1.84
CA LEU A 9 1.72 2.03 1.90
C LEU A 9 1.83 2.54 3.33
N ASP A 10 3.07 2.68 3.80
CA ASP A 10 3.38 3.19 5.14
C ASP A 10 4.71 3.95 5.11
N SER A 11 4.62 5.28 5.11
CA SER A 11 5.76 6.18 5.12
C SER A 11 6.53 6.17 6.43
N ILE A 12 5.98 5.63 7.53
CA ILE A 12 6.70 5.42 8.79
C ILE A 12 7.50 4.10 8.74
N ARG A 13 7.31 3.29 7.69
CA ARG A 13 7.99 2.00 7.45
C ARG A 13 7.89 1.05 8.64
N ASN A 14 6.70 0.91 9.23
CA ASN A 14 6.51 -0.08 10.29
C ASN A 14 6.87 -1.48 9.77
N GLY A 15 7.51 -2.29 10.63
CA GLY A 15 7.99 -3.64 10.31
C GLY A 15 6.88 -4.62 9.93
N THR A 16 5.61 -4.28 10.16
CA THR A 16 4.44 -5.12 9.80
C THR A 16 3.33 -4.32 9.13
N ILE A 17 2.47 -5.00 8.36
CA ILE A 17 1.20 -4.43 7.88
C ILE A 17 0.27 -4.34 9.09
N ASN A 18 -0.42 -3.20 9.27
CA ASN A 18 -1.32 -3.02 10.40
C ASN A 18 -2.39 -4.14 10.42
N PRO A 19 -2.46 -4.97 11.49
CA PRO A 19 -3.31 -6.16 11.50
C PRO A 19 -4.80 -5.82 11.53
N MET A 20 -5.19 -4.72 12.19
CA MET A 20 -6.59 -4.27 12.24
C MET A 20 -7.03 -3.78 10.85
N LEU A 21 -6.20 -2.95 10.21
CA LEU A 21 -6.49 -2.48 8.85
C LEU A 21 -6.59 -3.64 7.87
N ARG A 22 -5.64 -4.59 7.96
CA ARG A 22 -5.67 -5.81 7.14
C ARG A 22 -6.98 -6.58 7.31
N GLN A 23 -7.45 -6.79 8.54
CA GLN A 23 -8.73 -7.46 8.80
C GLN A 23 -9.92 -6.71 8.20
N ILE A 24 -9.97 -5.38 8.32
CA ILE A 24 -11.04 -4.56 7.75
C ILE A 24 -11.08 -4.69 6.22
N ILE A 25 -9.92 -4.61 5.57
CA ILE A 25 -9.83 -4.74 4.11
C ILE A 25 -10.12 -6.17 3.65
N ASP A 26 -9.59 -7.19 4.33
CA ASP A 26 -9.86 -8.59 4.01
C ASP A 26 -11.37 -8.90 4.11
N ALA A 27 -12.06 -8.36 5.13
CA ALA A 27 -13.51 -8.46 5.24
C ALA A 27 -14.25 -7.76 4.09
N ALA A 28 -13.83 -6.55 3.70
CA ALA A 28 -14.41 -5.85 2.56
C ALA A 28 -14.20 -6.60 1.24
N MET A 29 -13.01 -7.16 1.03
CA MET A 29 -12.69 -7.97 -0.16
C MET A 29 -13.53 -9.25 -0.22
N ALA A 30 -13.78 -9.89 0.93
CA ALA A 30 -14.65 -11.06 1.03
C ALA A 30 -16.11 -10.74 0.64
N LEU A 31 -16.63 -9.55 0.98
CA LEU A 31 -17.96 -9.09 0.53
C LEU A 31 -18.06 -9.01 -1.00
N HIS A 32 -16.94 -8.81 -1.68
CA HIS A 32 -16.85 -8.78 -3.15
C HIS A 32 -16.40 -10.13 -3.75
N ALA A 33 -16.49 -11.23 -3.00
CA ALA A 33 -16.03 -12.57 -3.40
C ALA A 33 -14.55 -12.63 -3.82
N ILE A 34 -13.73 -11.70 -3.33
CA ILE A 34 -12.28 -11.71 -3.51
C ILE A 34 -11.64 -12.44 -2.34
N GLN A 35 -11.25 -13.69 -2.56
CA GLN A 35 -10.75 -14.57 -1.48
C GLN A 35 -9.23 -14.71 -1.45
N ASN A 36 -8.53 -14.40 -2.55
CA ASN A 36 -7.07 -14.54 -2.65
C ASN A 36 -6.41 -13.17 -2.78
N VAL A 37 -6.06 -12.58 -1.63
CA VAL A 37 -5.34 -11.30 -1.54
C VAL A 37 -3.89 -11.55 -1.15
N ASN A 38 -2.96 -11.22 -2.05
CA ASN A 38 -1.54 -11.15 -1.77
C ASN A 38 -1.21 -9.76 -1.21
N TRP A 39 -0.88 -9.69 0.07
CA TRP A 39 -0.50 -8.43 0.72
C TRP A 39 0.98 -8.15 0.50
N VAL A 40 1.29 -7.04 -0.14
CA VAL A 40 2.65 -6.58 -0.44
C VAL A 40 2.85 -5.24 0.24
N LYS A 41 3.97 -5.07 0.94
CA LYS A 41 4.36 -3.73 1.39
C LYS A 41 4.88 -2.94 0.21
N ALA A 42 4.29 -1.78 -0.04
CA ALA A 42 4.82 -0.84 -1.01
C ALA A 42 6.17 -0.33 -0.51
N LYS A 43 7.13 -0.20 -1.43
CA LYS A 43 8.38 0.52 -1.16
C LYS A 43 8.06 2.02 -1.16
N CYS A 44 8.39 2.69 -0.06
CA CYS A 44 8.07 4.10 0.17
C CYS A 44 9.26 4.77 0.89
N PRO A 45 9.65 6.01 0.55
CA PRO A 45 10.53 6.83 1.37
C PRO A 45 10.03 6.91 2.81
N TYR A 46 10.98 7.02 3.73
CA TYR A 46 10.66 7.25 5.13
C TYR A 46 10.27 8.72 5.31
N GLN A 47 9.11 8.98 5.91
CA GLN A 47 8.79 10.33 6.37
C GLN A 47 9.69 10.67 7.56
N THR A 48 10.44 11.76 7.46
CA THR A 48 11.36 12.17 8.53
C THR A 48 10.65 12.87 9.68
N GLY A 49 9.54 13.56 9.39
CA GLY A 49 8.67 14.18 10.39
C GLY A 49 7.44 13.33 10.75
N GLY A 50 6.61 13.88 11.63
CA GLY A 50 5.40 13.24 12.14
C GLY A 50 4.09 13.63 11.46
N THR A 51 4.12 14.48 10.42
CA THR A 51 2.90 15.13 9.88
C THR A 51 2.73 14.99 8.36
N GLU A 52 3.72 14.40 7.69
CA GLU A 52 3.83 14.34 6.24
C GLU A 52 3.16 13.10 5.64
N CYS A 53 2.61 12.20 6.46
CA CYS A 53 2.00 10.94 5.99
C CYS A 53 0.96 11.17 4.88
N GLY A 54 0.14 12.22 4.99
CA GLY A 54 -0.84 12.59 3.97
C GLY A 54 -0.19 13.05 2.66
N TYR A 55 0.93 13.78 2.73
CA TYR A 55 1.70 14.15 1.55
C TYR A 55 2.25 12.92 0.83
N TYR A 56 2.81 11.95 1.57
CA TYR A 56 3.30 10.71 0.97
C TYR A 56 2.17 9.92 0.30
N VAL A 57 1.02 9.73 0.97
CA VAL A 57 -0.14 9.06 0.36
C VAL A 57 -0.52 9.72 -0.97
N LEU A 58 -0.63 11.05 -1.01
CA LEU A 58 -1.01 11.77 -2.24
C LEU A 58 0.07 11.69 -3.33
N LYS A 59 1.35 11.80 -2.97
CA LYS A 59 2.48 11.64 -3.90
C LYS A 59 2.42 10.28 -4.58
N PHE A 60 2.27 9.21 -3.81
CA PHE A 60 2.20 7.85 -4.35
C PHE A 60 0.95 7.60 -5.18
N MET A 61 -0.21 8.12 -4.76
CA MET A 61 -1.42 8.04 -5.59
C MET A 61 -1.22 8.73 -6.93
N LYS A 62 -0.56 9.90 -6.95
CA LYS A 62 -0.22 10.61 -8.18
C LYS A 62 0.70 9.79 -9.07
N GLU A 63 1.80 9.27 -8.52
CA GLU A 63 2.77 8.47 -9.27
C GLU A 63 2.13 7.18 -9.82
N VAL A 64 1.23 6.51 -9.07
CA VAL A 64 0.51 5.32 -9.58
C VAL A 64 -0.35 5.65 -10.79
N VAL A 65 -0.96 6.85 -10.81
CA VAL A 65 -1.76 7.33 -11.94
C VAL A 65 -0.89 7.67 -13.15
N GLU A 66 0.29 8.25 -12.92
CA GLU A 66 1.21 8.70 -13.98
C GLU A 66 2.05 7.56 -14.57
N GLU A 67 2.51 6.62 -13.75
CA GLU A 67 3.55 5.64 -14.10
C GLU A 67 3.10 4.18 -13.92
N GLY A 68 1.94 3.92 -13.29
CA GLY A 68 1.44 2.58 -13.04
C GLY A 68 1.81 2.02 -11.66
N ILE A 69 1.34 0.81 -11.36
CA ILE A 69 1.50 0.19 -10.03
C ILE A 69 2.93 -0.33 -9.78
N GLU A 70 3.73 -0.48 -10.84
CA GLU A 70 5.09 -1.01 -10.79
C GLU A 70 6.01 -0.17 -9.90
N ILE A 71 5.72 1.13 -9.77
CA ILE A 71 6.47 2.05 -8.90
C ILE A 71 6.47 1.59 -7.44
N LEU A 72 5.39 0.92 -6.98
CA LEU A 72 5.22 0.50 -5.60
C LEU A 72 6.13 -0.68 -5.24
N ALA A 73 6.71 -1.35 -6.25
CA ALA A 73 7.66 -2.44 -6.10
C ALA A 73 9.12 -2.01 -6.31
N ASN A 74 9.36 -0.81 -6.82
CA ASN A 74 10.70 -0.31 -7.17
C ASN A 74 11.41 0.34 -5.96
N ASP A 75 12.71 0.10 -5.83
CA ASP A 75 13.57 0.75 -4.80
C ASP A 75 13.80 2.24 -5.07
N ASN A 76 13.36 2.73 -6.23
CA ASN A 76 13.66 4.07 -6.77
C ASN A 76 12.55 5.10 -6.54
N ALA A 77 11.53 4.79 -5.74
CA ALA A 77 10.58 5.82 -5.29
C ALA A 77 11.36 6.82 -4.42
N LEU A 78 11.78 7.92 -5.03
CA LEU A 78 12.55 9.04 -4.44
C LEU A 78 11.79 9.70 -3.30
#